data_AF-A0ABD2MK83-F1
#
_entry.id   AF-A0ABD2MK83-F1
#
_cell.length_a   1.000
_cell.length_b   1.000
_cell.length_c   1.000
_cell.angle_alpha   90.00
_cell.angle_beta   90.00
_cell.angle_gamma   90.00
#
_symmetry.space_group_name_H-M   'P 1'
#
loop_
_entity.id
_entity.type
_entity.pdbx_description
1 polymer ?
#
loop_
_entity_poly.entity_id
_entity_poly.type
_entity_poly.pdbx_seq_one_letter_code
_entity_poly.pdbx_strand_id
1 'polypeptide(L)'
;MKQSLEMERICNILKTLYLIPKGILRLCFILLNNVYCIGTYTIWMILLYPLRKLGYQDVYYKIEGKLFHWMLAMVAMWSWSAGYEKALTQCKNIFEMKEVQWQLAFPKSHFTSLPSFIKELETQKIPLCTAIKVANRCESLLFDAANVGSSISANKILNKFKNVIGKNDVFELLRDISLILSGQSNGTQIRMDLNPDMIAPLKFATITSVDVVRSFSAYKDILSVDNLEKHLIL
;
A
#
# COMPACT_ATOMS: atom_id res chain seq x y z
N MET A 1 -3.48 56.57 -2.33
CA MET A 1 -3.78 55.31 -1.62
C MET A 1 -5.06 54.62 -2.12
N LYS A 2 -6.19 55.32 -2.33
CA LYS A 2 -7.44 54.71 -2.85
C LYS A 2 -7.34 54.25 -4.32
N GLN A 3 -6.69 55.04 -5.17
CA GLN A 3 -6.48 54.71 -6.59
C GLN A 3 -5.54 53.52 -6.83
N SER A 4 -4.48 53.38 -6.03
CA SER A 4 -3.56 52.24 -6.14
C SER A 4 -4.24 50.91 -5.78
N LEU A 5 -5.15 50.94 -4.80
CA LEU A 5 -5.90 49.76 -4.35
C LEU A 5 -6.97 49.32 -5.36
N GLU A 6 -7.62 50.26 -6.05
CA GLU A 6 -8.56 49.96 -7.14
C GLU A 6 -7.86 49.39 -8.39
N MET A 7 -6.68 49.91 -8.75
CA MET A 7 -5.88 49.37 -9.85
C MET A 7 -5.40 47.93 -9.58
N GLU A 8 -5.03 47.63 -8.33
CA GLU A 8 -4.65 46.28 -7.92
C GLU A 8 -5.83 45.30 -7.96
N ARG A 9 -7.03 45.74 -7.55
CA ARG A 9 -8.27 44.95 -7.66
C ARG A 9 -8.64 44.63 -9.10
N ILE A 10 -8.58 45.62 -10.00
CA ILE A 10 -8.86 45.42 -11.44
C ILE A 10 -7.86 44.42 -12.04
N CYS A 11 -6.58 44.55 -11.72
CA CYS A 11 -5.54 43.64 -12.21
C CYS A 11 -5.76 42.20 -11.70
N ASN A 12 -6.17 42.03 -10.44
CA ASN A 12 -6.49 40.71 -9.87
C ASN A 12 -7.76 40.10 -10.46
N ILE A 13 -8.79 40.90 -10.75
CA ILE A 13 -10.01 40.46 -11.43
C ILE A 13 -9.69 40.00 -12.85
N LEU A 14 -8.90 40.77 -13.61
CA LEU A 14 -8.49 40.40 -14.97
C LEU A 14 -7.63 39.12 -14.98
N LYS A 15 -6.69 38.97 -14.04
CA LYS A 15 -5.93 37.72 -13.86
C LYS A 15 -6.86 36.54 -13.58
N THR A 16 -7.81 36.71 -12.66
CA THR A 16 -8.77 35.66 -12.30
C THR A 16 -9.65 35.29 -13.49
N LEU A 17 -10.13 36.29 -14.24
CA LEU A 17 -10.93 36.10 -15.44
C LEU A 17 -10.18 35.37 -16.55
N TYR A 18 -8.85 35.54 -16.65
CA TYR A 18 -8.01 34.78 -17.59
C TYR A 18 -7.68 33.36 -17.08
N LEU A 19 -7.57 33.18 -15.77
CA LEU A 19 -7.29 31.88 -15.14
C LEU A 19 -8.46 30.90 -15.27
N ILE A 20 -9.71 31.38 -15.19
CA ILE A 20 -10.92 30.57 -15.32
C ILE A 20 -11.01 29.81 -16.67
N PRO A 21 -10.96 30.47 -17.86
CA PRO A 21 -11.04 29.78 -19.15
C PRO A 21 -9.84 28.88 -19.38
N LYS A 22 -8.65 29.25 -18.91
CA LYS A 22 -7.45 28.38 -18.93
C LYS A 22 -7.68 27.11 -18.11
N GLY A 23 -8.33 27.22 -16.94
CA GLY A 23 -8.72 26.09 -16.12
C GLY A 23 -9.77 25.19 -16.79
N ILE A 24 -10.80 25.79 -17.40
CA ILE A 24 -11.85 25.08 -18.13
C ILE A 24 -11.28 24.31 -19.32
N LEU A 25 -10.46 24.96 -20.16
CA LEU A 25 -9.83 24.31 -21.31
C LEU A 25 -8.97 23.12 -20.87
N ARG A 26 -8.25 23.24 -19.75
CA ARG A 26 -7.44 22.16 -19.19
C ARG A 26 -8.32 21.03 -18.64
N LEU A 27 -9.43 21.34 -17.97
CA LEU A 27 -10.40 20.35 -17.52
C LEU A 27 -11.00 19.58 -18.71
N CYS A 28 -11.43 20.29 -19.75
CA CYS A 28 -11.93 19.68 -20.99
C CYS A 28 -10.87 18.78 -21.63
N PHE A 29 -9.61 19.22 -21.71
CA PHE A 29 -8.51 18.41 -22.23
C PHE A 29 -8.30 17.13 -21.42
N ILE A 30 -8.32 17.20 -20.07
CA ILE A 30 -8.18 16.03 -19.20
C ILE A 30 -9.35 15.05 -19.40
N LEU A 31 -10.58 15.55 -19.47
CA LEU A 31 -11.76 14.73 -19.67
C LEU A 31 -11.74 14.01 -21.03
N LEU A 32 -11.43 14.74 -22.11
CA LEU A 32 -11.31 14.17 -23.45
C LEU A 32 -10.21 13.11 -23.53
N ASN A 33 -9.05 13.37 -22.92
CA ASN A 33 -7.95 12.42 -22.89
C ASN A 33 -8.30 11.15 -22.09
N ASN A 34 -8.98 11.28 -20.94
CA ASN A 34 -9.43 10.13 -20.17
C ASN A 34 -10.50 9.31 -20.90
N VAL A 35 -11.46 9.97 -21.55
CA VAL A 35 -12.47 9.28 -22.39
C VAL A 35 -11.79 8.52 -23.53
N TYR A 36 -10.79 9.12 -24.18
CA TYR A 36 -9.99 8.48 -25.21
C TYR A 36 -9.19 7.27 -24.67
N CYS A 37 -8.49 7.40 -23.54
CA CYS A 37 -7.71 6.33 -22.93
C CYS A 37 -8.59 5.14 -22.52
N ILE A 38 -9.74 5.39 -21.91
CA ILE A 38 -10.68 4.32 -21.52
C ILE A 38 -11.23 3.62 -22.77
N GLY A 39 -11.68 4.39 -23.77
CA GLY A 39 -12.22 3.83 -25.01
C GLY A 39 -11.19 2.98 -25.76
N THR A 40 -9.97 3.48 -25.94
CA THR A 40 -8.89 2.76 -26.62
C THR A 40 -8.49 1.49 -25.87
N TYR A 41 -8.41 1.54 -24.54
CA TYR A 41 -8.18 0.35 -23.72
C TYR A 41 -9.26 -0.72 -23.94
N THR A 42 -10.53 -0.34 -23.85
CA THR A 42 -11.65 -1.28 -24.04
C THR A 42 -11.63 -1.91 -25.44
N ILE A 43 -11.35 -1.11 -26.48
CA ILE A 43 -11.30 -1.60 -27.87
C ILE A 43 -10.18 -2.64 -28.03
N TRP A 44 -8.97 -2.36 -27.56
CA TRP A 44 -7.88 -3.32 -27.71
C TRP A 44 -8.03 -4.56 -26.83
N MET A 45 -8.66 -4.45 -25.65
CA MET A 45 -9.00 -5.62 -24.84
C MET A 45 -9.97 -6.56 -25.57
N ILE A 46 -10.97 -6.02 -26.27
CA ILE A 46 -11.90 -6.81 -27.09
C ILE A 46 -11.16 -7.40 -28.30
N LEU A 47 -10.32 -6.61 -28.98
CA LEU A 47 -9.55 -7.04 -30.15
C LEU A 47 -8.55 -8.16 -29.82
N LEU A 48 -7.90 -8.10 -28.65
CA LEU A 48 -6.88 -9.05 -28.21
C LEU A 48 -7.47 -10.25 -27.45
N TYR A 49 -8.75 -10.20 -27.05
CA TYR A 49 -9.44 -11.28 -26.36
C TYR A 49 -9.36 -12.66 -27.07
N PRO A 50 -9.46 -12.76 -28.41
CA PRO A 50 -9.31 -14.03 -29.12
C PRO A 50 -7.92 -14.66 -28.94
N LEU A 51 -6.85 -13.86 -28.89
CA LEU A 51 -5.49 -14.36 -28.66
C LEU A 51 -5.37 -15.04 -27.29
N ARG A 52 -6.08 -14.50 -26.29
CA ARG A 52 -6.13 -15.10 -24.94
C ARG A 52 -6.84 -16.46 -24.94
N LYS A 53 -7.90 -16.61 -25.76
CA LYS A 53 -8.69 -17.85 -25.86
C LYS A 53 -8.01 -18.94 -26.69
N LEU A 54 -7.17 -18.57 -27.65
CA LEU A 54 -6.45 -19.49 -28.53
C LEU A 54 -5.16 -20.08 -27.92
N GLY A 55 -4.90 -19.83 -26.63
CA GLY A 55 -3.75 -20.40 -25.90
C GLY A 55 -2.46 -19.58 -25.97
N TYR A 56 -2.44 -18.42 -26.62
CA TYR A 56 -1.26 -17.54 -26.73
C TYR A 56 -1.17 -16.52 -25.57
N GLN A 57 -1.22 -16.99 -24.33
CA GLN A 57 -1.25 -16.13 -23.14
C GLN A 57 0.01 -15.27 -22.98
N ASP A 58 1.19 -15.82 -23.22
CA ASP A 58 2.46 -15.08 -23.08
C ASP A 58 2.59 -13.91 -24.05
N VAL A 59 2.09 -14.08 -25.28
CA VAL A 59 2.09 -13.03 -26.31
C VAL A 59 1.08 -11.95 -25.97
N TYR A 60 -0.12 -12.35 -25.50
CA TYR A 60 -1.14 -11.43 -25.02
C TYR A 60 -0.59 -10.51 -23.92
N TYR A 61 0.02 -11.07 -22.87
CA TYR A 61 0.54 -10.27 -21.75
C TYR A 61 1.70 -9.34 -22.17
N LYS A 62 2.56 -9.76 -23.12
CA LYS A 62 3.61 -8.90 -23.68
C LYS A 62 3.03 -7.71 -24.46
N ILE A 63 1.99 -7.94 -25.26
CA ILE A 63 1.34 -6.89 -26.06
C ILE A 63 0.58 -5.94 -25.13
N GLU A 64 -0.22 -6.49 -24.20
CA GLU A 64 -0.96 -5.74 -23.19
C GLU A 64 -0.02 -4.82 -22.40
N GLY A 65 1.12 -5.34 -21.94
CA GLY A 65 2.13 -4.54 -21.23
C GLY A 65 2.66 -3.35 -22.05
N LYS A 66 2.92 -3.54 -23.34
CA LYS A 66 3.38 -2.45 -24.22
C LYS A 66 2.30 -1.39 -24.45
N LEU A 67 1.07 -1.80 -24.74
CA LEU A 67 -0.06 -0.89 -24.97
C LEU A 67 -0.41 -0.12 -23.68
N PHE A 68 -0.35 -0.80 -22.53
CA PHE A 68 -0.54 -0.17 -21.23
C PHE A 68 0.56 0.85 -20.92
N HIS A 69 1.82 0.53 -21.24
CA HIS A 69 2.93 1.47 -21.10
C HIS A 69 2.75 2.72 -21.97
N TRP A 70 2.27 2.59 -23.22
CA TRP A 70 1.96 3.73 -24.07
C TRP A 70 0.82 4.59 -23.53
N MET A 71 -0.21 3.97 -22.97
CA MET A 71 -1.30 4.68 -22.29
C MET A 71 -0.78 5.47 -21.08
N LEU A 72 0.09 4.86 -20.26
CA LEU A 72 0.74 5.55 -19.15
C LEU A 72 1.65 6.69 -19.61
N ALA A 73 2.37 6.54 -20.73
CA ALA A 73 3.20 7.60 -21.29
C ALA A 73 2.37 8.82 -21.70
N MET A 74 1.19 8.61 -22.28
CA MET A 74 0.24 9.69 -22.58
C MET A 74 -0.27 10.36 -21.29
N VAL A 75 -0.54 9.57 -20.24
CA VAL A 75 -0.95 10.10 -18.92
C VAL A 75 0.19 10.92 -18.28
N ALA A 76 1.42 10.46 -18.42
CA ALA A 76 2.60 11.16 -17.92
C ALA A 76 2.82 12.49 -18.67
N MET A 77 2.59 12.53 -19.98
CA MET A 77 2.73 13.75 -20.78
C MET A 77 1.82 14.88 -20.30
N TRP A 78 0.53 14.62 -20.03
CA TRP A 78 -0.34 15.68 -19.52
C TRP A 78 0.01 16.07 -18.08
N SER A 79 0.50 15.13 -17.26
CA SER A 79 0.98 15.43 -15.91
C SER A 79 2.20 16.36 -15.94
N TRP A 80 3.06 16.22 -16.96
CA TRP A 80 4.16 17.15 -17.21
C TRP A 80 3.65 18.52 -17.68
N SER A 81 2.76 18.58 -18.68
CA SER A 81 2.14 19.84 -19.13
C SER A 81 1.35 20.56 -18.02
N ALA A 82 0.88 19.81 -17.04
CA ALA A 82 0.18 20.30 -15.87
C ALA A 82 1.08 21.04 -14.87
N GLY A 83 2.41 20.93 -14.99
CA GLY A 83 3.39 21.52 -14.09
C GLY A 83 3.65 20.70 -12.82
N TYR A 84 3.24 19.43 -12.77
CA TYR A 84 3.51 18.57 -11.62
C TYR A 84 4.99 18.24 -11.44
N GLU A 85 5.82 18.51 -12.46
CA GLU A 85 7.29 18.39 -12.37
C GLU A 85 7.85 19.15 -11.17
N LYS A 86 7.36 20.37 -10.88
CA LYS A 86 7.85 21.17 -9.75
C LYS A 86 7.59 20.49 -8.40
N ALA A 87 6.39 19.91 -8.25
CA ALA A 87 6.05 19.15 -7.05
C ALA A 87 6.90 17.88 -6.95
N LEU A 88 7.15 17.20 -8.07
CA LEU A 88 8.00 16.02 -8.12
C LEU A 88 9.45 16.35 -7.72
N THR A 89 10.02 17.44 -8.24
CA THR A 89 11.37 17.91 -7.92
C THR A 89 11.47 18.34 -6.46
N GLN A 90 10.45 19.01 -5.91
CA GLN A 90 10.39 19.33 -4.48
C GLN A 90 10.38 18.05 -3.62
N CYS A 91 9.58 17.05 -3.99
CA CYS A 91 9.59 15.76 -3.29
C CYS A 91 10.96 15.09 -3.37
N LYS A 92 11.59 15.03 -4.54
CA LYS A 92 12.95 14.47 -4.70
C LYS A 92 13.95 15.16 -3.79
N ASN A 93 13.96 16.50 -3.77
CA ASN A 93 14.85 17.27 -2.92
C ASN A 93 14.63 16.98 -1.43
N ILE A 94 13.38 16.74 -0.99
CA ILE A 94 13.08 16.35 0.41
C ILE A 94 13.68 14.98 0.74
N PHE A 95 13.60 14.01 -0.19
CA PHE A 95 14.20 12.69 0.00
C PHE A 95 15.74 12.70 -0.04
N GLU A 96 16.34 13.68 -0.72
CA GLU A 96 17.79 13.90 -0.75
C GLU A 96 18.33 14.62 0.50
N MET A 97 17.46 15.19 1.35
CA MET A 97 17.88 15.80 2.62
C MET A 97 18.47 14.73 3.55
N LYS A 98 19.66 14.99 4.09
CA LYS A 98 20.37 14.06 4.98
C LYS A 98 19.48 13.67 6.16
N GLU A 99 18.77 14.62 6.75
CA GLU A 99 17.86 14.42 7.88
C GLU A 99 16.80 13.35 7.59
N VAL A 100 16.24 13.33 6.38
CA VAL A 100 15.22 12.36 5.96
C VAL A 100 15.84 10.99 5.73
N GLN A 101 17.03 10.93 5.12
CA GLN A 101 17.77 9.67 4.94
C GLN A 101 18.13 9.01 6.28
N TRP A 102 18.57 9.80 7.27
CA TRP A 102 18.84 9.31 8.63
C TRP A 102 17.57 8.74 9.28
N GLN A 103 16.43 9.42 9.11
CA GLN A 103 15.14 8.95 9.64
C GLN A 103 14.64 7.66 8.96
N LEU A 104 14.97 7.45 7.70
CA LEU A 104 14.59 6.27 6.92
C LEU A 104 15.52 5.07 7.14
N ALA A 105 16.77 5.30 7.56
CA ALA A 105 17.73 4.24 7.85
C ALA A 105 17.25 3.28 8.95
N PHE A 106 16.65 3.82 10.01
CA PHE A 106 16.14 3.02 11.14
C PHE A 106 14.98 2.08 10.73
N PRO A 107 13.92 2.55 10.05
CA PRO A 107 12.92 1.66 9.47
C PRO A 107 13.53 0.63 8.50
N LYS A 108 14.49 1.04 7.66
CA LYS A 108 15.13 0.13 6.71
C LYS A 108 15.83 -1.03 7.41
N SER A 109 16.49 -0.81 8.55
CA SER A 109 17.25 -1.86 9.26
C SER A 109 16.38 -2.75 10.14
N HIS A 110 15.37 -2.20 10.79
CA HIS A 110 14.57 -2.94 11.78
C HIS A 110 13.25 -3.51 11.22
N PHE A 111 12.72 -2.95 10.13
CA PHE A 111 11.40 -3.31 9.60
C PHE A 111 11.43 -4.00 8.22
N THR A 112 12.61 -4.39 7.72
CA THR A 112 12.77 -5.10 6.43
C THR A 112 12.07 -6.45 6.40
N SER A 113 11.85 -7.06 7.58
CA SER A 113 11.20 -8.37 7.73
C SER A 113 9.67 -8.29 7.73
N LEU A 114 9.07 -7.10 7.98
CA LEU A 114 7.62 -6.92 7.96
C LEU A 114 6.95 -7.34 6.64
N PRO A 115 7.46 -6.95 5.46
CA PRO A 115 6.95 -7.42 4.17
C PRO A 115 6.92 -8.94 4.05
N SER A 116 7.93 -9.62 4.58
CA SER A 116 8.01 -11.08 4.54
C SER A 116 6.92 -11.73 5.39
N PHE A 117 6.64 -11.19 6.58
CA PHE A 117 5.53 -11.65 7.42
C PHE A 117 4.17 -11.40 6.78
N ILE A 118 3.98 -10.22 6.17
CA ILE A 118 2.75 -9.89 5.45
C ILE A 118 2.52 -10.92 4.34
N LYS A 119 3.55 -11.23 3.55
CA LYS A 119 3.47 -12.23 2.47
C LYS A 119 3.18 -13.63 2.99
N GLU A 120 3.77 -14.01 4.12
CA GLU A 120 3.49 -15.29 4.77
C GLU A 120 2.03 -15.38 5.23
N LEU A 121 1.49 -14.31 5.82
CA LEU A 121 0.09 -14.24 6.27
C LEU A 121 -0.93 -14.20 5.12
N GLU A 122 -0.55 -13.65 3.97
CA GLU A 122 -1.40 -13.65 2.76
C GLU A 122 -1.41 -15.00 2.03
N THR A 123 -0.47 -15.90 2.33
CA THR A 123 -0.36 -17.19 1.65
C THR A 123 -1.58 -18.04 1.98
N GLN A 124 -2.27 -18.53 0.96
CA GLN A 124 -3.46 -19.34 1.14
C GLN A 124 -3.13 -20.70 1.77
N LYS A 125 -4.08 -21.23 2.56
CA LYS A 125 -4.02 -22.57 3.18
C LYS A 125 -2.89 -22.78 4.20
N ILE A 126 -2.36 -21.70 4.79
CA ILE A 126 -1.48 -21.84 5.95
C ILE A 126 -2.26 -22.35 7.17
N PRO A 127 -1.68 -23.26 7.98
CA PRO A 127 -2.30 -23.67 9.23
C PRO A 127 -2.38 -22.50 10.23
N LEU A 128 -3.44 -22.46 11.04
CA LEU A 128 -3.64 -21.43 12.07
C LEU A 128 -2.43 -21.32 13.01
N CYS A 129 -1.85 -22.45 13.43
CA CYS A 129 -0.67 -22.47 14.30
C CYS A 129 0.55 -21.80 13.64
N THR A 130 0.70 -21.92 12.32
CA THR A 130 1.77 -21.23 11.59
C THR A 130 1.49 -19.74 11.53
N ALA A 131 0.26 -19.34 11.20
CA ALA A 131 -0.14 -17.93 11.15
C ALA A 131 0.06 -17.20 12.49
N ILE A 132 -0.29 -17.84 13.60
CA ILE A 132 -0.08 -17.30 14.96
C ILE A 132 1.41 -17.22 15.31
N LYS A 133 2.22 -18.20 14.91
CA LYS A 133 3.69 -18.13 15.06
C LYS A 133 4.29 -16.93 14.32
N VAL A 134 3.79 -16.62 13.13
CA VAL A 134 4.22 -15.44 12.36
C VAL A 134 3.85 -14.14 13.08
N ALA A 135 2.62 -14.05 13.61
CA ALA A 135 2.19 -12.90 14.39
C ALA A 135 3.07 -12.70 15.65
N ASN A 136 3.39 -13.77 16.37
CA ASN A 136 4.25 -13.72 17.56
C ASN A 136 5.70 -13.32 17.21
N ARG A 137 6.24 -13.81 16.08
CA ARG A 137 7.56 -13.38 15.58
C ARG A 137 7.59 -11.90 15.21
N CYS A 138 6.49 -11.39 14.64
CA CYS A 138 6.35 -9.98 14.35
C CYS A 138 6.34 -9.16 15.65
N GLU A 139 5.60 -9.60 16.66
CA GLU A 139 5.58 -8.96 17.98
C GLU A 139 6.98 -8.91 18.62
N SER A 140 7.72 -10.02 18.61
CA SER A 140 9.08 -10.05 19.17
C SER A 140 10.02 -9.09 18.45
N LEU A 141 9.96 -9.02 17.13
CA LEU A 141 10.78 -8.08 16.36
C LEU A 141 10.45 -6.61 16.64
N LEU A 142 9.16 -6.29 16.80
CA LEU A 142 8.75 -4.94 17.18
C LEU A 142 9.20 -4.58 18.60
N PHE A 143 9.19 -5.56 19.51
CA PHE A 143 9.69 -5.39 20.87
C PHE A 143 11.20 -5.16 20.89
N ASP A 144 11.97 -5.97 20.15
CA ASP A 144 13.42 -5.81 20.02
C ASP A 144 13.78 -4.46 19.39
N ALA A 145 13.06 -4.04 18.34
CA ALA A 145 13.26 -2.74 17.69
C ALA A 145 12.94 -1.56 18.63
N ALA A 146 11.95 -1.70 19.52
CA ALA A 146 11.63 -0.69 20.53
C ALA A 146 12.75 -0.57 21.59
N ASN A 147 13.36 -1.69 21.97
CA ASN A 147 14.42 -1.75 22.98
C ASN A 147 15.78 -1.28 22.47
N VAL A 148 16.12 -1.52 21.20
CA VAL A 148 17.46 -1.27 20.63
C VAL A 148 17.81 0.23 20.43
N GLY A 149 16.92 1.16 20.74
CA GLY A 149 17.28 2.58 20.66
C GLY A 149 16.30 3.57 21.26
N SER A 150 15.33 3.12 22.08
CA SER A 150 14.24 3.96 22.62
C SER A 150 13.65 4.92 21.58
N SER A 151 13.55 4.45 20.34
CA SER A 151 13.09 5.28 19.23
C SER A 151 11.61 5.56 19.45
N ILE A 152 11.25 6.85 19.53
CA ILE A 152 9.87 7.31 19.66
C ILE A 152 9.00 6.69 18.54
N SER A 153 9.57 6.52 17.35
CA SER A 153 8.90 5.92 16.20
C SER A 153 8.64 4.41 16.39
N ALA A 154 9.61 3.65 16.90
CA ALA A 154 9.44 2.22 17.17
C ALA A 154 8.39 1.96 18.27
N ASN A 155 8.45 2.74 19.35
CA ASN A 155 7.46 2.67 20.43
C ASN A 155 6.04 3.00 19.96
N LYS A 156 5.89 3.99 19.06
CA LYS A 156 4.59 4.28 18.43
C LYS A 156 4.05 3.10 17.62
N ILE A 157 4.92 2.42 16.87
CA ILE A 157 4.54 1.26 16.05
C ILE A 157 4.14 0.09 16.97
N LEU A 158 4.94 -0.22 17.98
CA LEU A 158 4.64 -1.27 18.95
C LEU A 158 3.32 -1.01 19.69
N ASN A 159 3.10 0.22 20.16
CA ASN A 159 1.84 0.59 20.81
C ASN A 159 0.64 0.47 19.86
N LYS A 160 0.81 0.85 18.58
CA LYS A 160 -0.23 0.67 17.57
C LYS A 160 -0.52 -0.81 17.33
N PHE A 161 0.51 -1.65 17.24
CA PHE A 161 0.37 -3.10 17.10
C PHE A 161 -0.40 -3.71 18.27
N LYS A 162 0.00 -3.41 19.52
CA LYS A 162 -0.69 -3.86 20.73
C LYS A 162 -2.14 -3.39 20.80
N ASN A 163 -2.41 -2.14 20.41
CA ASN A 163 -3.77 -1.60 20.39
C ASN A 163 -4.66 -2.31 19.35
N VAL A 164 -4.11 -2.64 18.17
CA VAL A 164 -4.85 -3.39 17.14
C VAL A 164 -5.16 -4.81 17.60
N ILE A 165 -4.19 -5.51 18.21
CA ILE A 165 -4.42 -6.85 18.77
C ILE A 165 -5.40 -6.80 19.94
N GLY A 166 -5.22 -5.88 20.88
CA GLY A 166 -6.06 -5.76 22.06
C GLY A 166 -7.51 -5.34 21.78
N LYS A 167 -7.79 -4.74 20.62
CA LYS A 167 -9.16 -4.48 20.15
C LYS A 167 -9.84 -5.70 19.56
N ASN A 168 -9.09 -6.76 19.26
CA ASN A 168 -9.60 -7.94 18.58
C ASN A 168 -9.64 -9.12 19.56
N ASP A 169 -10.71 -9.21 20.34
CA ASP A 169 -10.93 -10.32 21.29
C ASP A 169 -10.88 -11.71 20.62
N VAL A 170 -11.23 -11.78 19.33
CA VAL A 170 -11.19 -13.01 18.53
C VAL A 170 -9.76 -13.50 18.30
N PHE A 171 -8.76 -12.60 18.31
CA PHE A 171 -7.37 -12.99 18.13
C PHE A 171 -6.86 -13.84 19.31
N GLU A 172 -7.22 -13.50 20.55
CA GLU A 172 -6.88 -14.31 21.72
C GLU A 172 -7.56 -15.68 21.66
N LEU A 173 -8.83 -15.74 21.25
CA LEU A 173 -9.55 -17.01 21.05
C LEU A 173 -8.87 -17.88 19.98
N LEU A 174 -8.42 -17.29 18.87
CA LEU A 174 -7.66 -18.00 17.84
C LEU A 174 -6.29 -18.48 18.35
N ARG A 175 -5.65 -17.73 19.24
CA ARG A 175 -4.41 -18.15 19.90
C ARG A 175 -4.63 -19.38 20.77
N ASP A 176 -5.69 -19.39 21.57
CA ASP A 176 -6.06 -20.54 22.41
C ASP A 176 -6.36 -21.79 21.56
N ILE A 177 -7.13 -21.63 20.48
CA ILE A 177 -7.42 -22.72 19.53
C ILE A 177 -6.14 -23.23 18.86
N SER A 178 -5.21 -22.34 18.52
CA SER A 178 -3.92 -22.73 17.95
C SER A 178 -3.05 -23.55 18.91
N LEU A 179 -3.15 -23.30 20.22
CA LEU A 179 -2.44 -24.06 21.25
C LEU A 179 -3.03 -25.47 21.39
N ILE A 180 -4.36 -25.59 21.35
CA ILE A 180 -5.07 -26.88 21.36
C ILE A 180 -4.69 -27.70 20.12
N LEU A 181 -4.76 -27.10 18.93
CA LEU A 181 -4.37 -27.75 17.67
C LEU A 181 -2.88 -28.15 17.63
N SER A 182 -2.02 -27.48 18.40
CA SER A 182 -0.59 -27.80 18.52
C SER A 182 -0.29 -28.84 19.62
N GLY A 183 -1.30 -29.25 20.40
CA GLY A 183 -1.13 -30.19 21.53
C GLY A 183 -0.38 -29.60 22.72
N GLN A 184 -0.26 -28.27 22.84
CA GLN A 184 0.47 -27.57 23.91
C GLN A 184 -0.46 -27.00 24.99
N SER A 185 -1.73 -27.43 25.05
CA SER A 185 -2.69 -26.86 25.99
C SER A 185 -2.43 -27.33 27.42
N ASN A 186 -1.90 -26.45 28.26
CA ASN A 186 -1.76 -26.67 29.71
C ASN A 186 -3.10 -26.49 30.46
N GLY A 187 -4.17 -27.15 30.02
CA GLY A 187 -5.45 -27.23 30.76
C GLY A 187 -6.09 -25.91 31.24
N THR A 188 -5.59 -24.75 30.80
CA THR A 188 -6.06 -23.44 31.25
C THR A 188 -7.33 -23.07 30.51
N GLN A 189 -8.38 -22.85 31.30
CA GLN A 189 -9.73 -22.37 30.97
C GLN A 189 -9.86 -21.79 29.57
N ILE A 190 -10.26 -22.66 28.63
CA ILE A 190 -10.77 -22.22 27.33
C ILE A 190 -12.02 -21.40 27.63
N ARG A 191 -12.07 -20.14 27.17
CA ARG A 191 -13.19 -19.21 27.42
C ARG A 191 -14.56 -19.68 26.90
N MET A 192 -14.63 -20.82 26.21
CA MET A 192 -15.84 -21.41 25.65
C MET A 192 -15.76 -22.93 25.65
N ASP A 193 -16.91 -23.58 25.84
CA ASP A 193 -17.12 -25.00 25.53
C ASP A 193 -16.99 -25.24 24.02
N LEU A 194 -15.76 -25.39 23.54
CA LEU A 194 -15.47 -25.68 22.15
C LEU A 194 -15.61 -27.19 21.89
N ASN A 195 -16.60 -27.58 21.10
CA ASN A 195 -16.78 -28.97 20.65
C ASN A 195 -15.66 -29.35 19.65
N PRO A 196 -15.06 -30.56 19.71
CA PRO A 196 -14.07 -31.03 18.74
C PRO A 196 -14.46 -30.84 17.26
N ASP A 197 -15.75 -30.99 16.93
CA ASP A 197 -16.26 -30.79 15.55
C ASP A 197 -16.15 -29.34 15.07
N MET A 198 -16.12 -28.38 15.99
CA MET A 198 -15.95 -26.95 15.70
C MET A 198 -14.48 -26.55 15.59
N ILE A 199 -13.56 -27.34 16.18
CA ILE A 199 -12.13 -27.06 16.22
C ILE A 199 -11.42 -27.54 14.95
N ALA A 200 -11.78 -28.74 14.46
CA ALA A 200 -11.14 -29.33 13.27
C ALA A 200 -11.19 -28.43 12.01
N PRO A 201 -12.32 -27.74 11.69
CA PRO A 201 -12.40 -26.82 10.56
C PRO A 201 -11.52 -25.57 10.71
N LEU A 202 -11.24 -25.14 11.94
CA LEU A 202 -10.45 -23.93 12.23
C LEU A 202 -8.94 -24.12 12.00
N LYS A 203 -8.51 -25.35 11.68
CA LYS A 203 -7.10 -25.66 11.35
C LYS A 203 -6.51 -24.76 10.27
N PHE A 204 -7.33 -24.30 9.32
CA PHE A 204 -6.92 -23.42 8.21
C PHE A 204 -7.61 -22.05 8.26
N ALA A 205 -8.11 -21.64 9.43
CA ALA A 205 -8.71 -20.32 9.59
C ALA A 205 -7.66 -19.22 9.35
N THR A 206 -7.98 -18.29 8.45
CA THR A 206 -7.12 -17.14 8.16
C THR A 206 -7.27 -16.09 9.24
N ILE A 207 -6.14 -15.58 9.75
CA ILE A 207 -6.15 -14.48 10.74
C ILE A 207 -6.28 -13.09 10.08
N THR A 208 -6.13 -13.01 8.75
CA THR A 208 -6.24 -11.78 7.96
C THR A 208 -7.57 -11.73 7.21
N SER A 209 -8.22 -10.56 7.18
CA SER A 209 -9.42 -10.36 6.37
C SER A 209 -9.08 -10.12 4.89
N VAL A 210 -10.06 -10.34 4.01
CA VAL A 210 -9.91 -10.15 2.55
C VAL A 210 -9.56 -8.69 2.19
N ASP A 211 -10.12 -7.71 2.90
CA ASP A 211 -9.86 -6.29 2.69
C ASP A 211 -8.42 -5.91 3.08
N VAL A 212 -7.88 -6.56 4.10
CA VAL A 212 -6.51 -6.37 4.57
C VAL A 212 -5.50 -6.91 3.54
N VAL A 213 -5.77 -8.06 2.91
CA VAL A 213 -4.93 -8.62 1.84
C VAL A 213 -4.86 -7.68 0.63
N ARG A 214 -5.98 -7.06 0.23
CA ARG A 214 -5.98 -6.07 -0.87
C ARG A 214 -5.17 -4.82 -0.52
N SER A 215 -5.22 -4.39 0.74
CA SER A 215 -4.48 -3.23 1.26
C SER A 215 -2.98 -3.48 1.37
N PHE A 216 -2.59 -4.71 1.75
CA PHE A 216 -1.19 -5.10 1.90
C PHE A 216 -0.40 -5.11 0.58
N SER A 217 -1.07 -5.23 -0.58
CA SER A 217 -0.41 -5.09 -1.88
C SER A 217 0.31 -3.75 -2.04
N ALA A 218 -0.30 -2.65 -1.56
CA ALA A 218 0.32 -1.32 -1.64
C ALA A 218 1.49 -1.17 -0.65
N TYR A 219 1.34 -1.70 0.58
CA TYR A 219 2.38 -1.59 1.60
C TYR A 219 3.60 -2.47 1.32
N LYS A 220 3.41 -3.66 0.73
CA LYS A 220 4.53 -4.52 0.31
C LYS A 220 5.42 -3.85 -0.73
N ASP A 221 4.81 -3.14 -1.68
CA ASP A 221 5.56 -2.41 -2.70
C ASP A 221 6.44 -1.33 -2.03
N ILE A 222 5.83 -0.51 -1.16
CA ILE A 222 6.53 0.57 -0.44
C ILE A 222 7.68 0.03 0.44
N LEU A 223 7.46 -1.08 1.13
CA LEU A 223 8.43 -1.64 2.09
C LEU A 223 9.38 -2.67 1.46
N SER A 224 9.26 -2.96 0.16
CA SER A 224 10.17 -3.89 -0.51
C SER A 224 11.61 -3.35 -0.47
N VAL A 225 12.57 -4.26 -0.33
CA VAL A 225 14.00 -3.93 -0.28
C VAL A 225 14.40 -3.11 -1.52
N ASP A 226 13.94 -3.52 -2.70
CA ASP A 226 14.22 -2.85 -3.97
C ASP A 226 13.74 -1.39 -3.99
N ASN A 227 12.56 -1.09 -3.44
CA ASN A 227 12.04 0.28 -3.42
C ASN A 227 12.64 1.11 -2.29
N LEU A 228 12.90 0.50 -1.12
CA LEU A 228 13.66 1.14 -0.05
C LEU A 228 15.09 1.46 -0.52
N GLU A 229 15.73 0.61 -1.33
CA GLU A 229 17.06 0.87 -1.91
C GLU A 229 17.04 1.94 -3.00
N LYS A 230 16.06 1.91 -3.92
CA LYS A 230 15.90 2.94 -4.97
C LYS A 230 15.60 4.33 -4.42
N HIS A 231 14.98 4.43 -3.24
CA HIS A 231 14.65 5.70 -2.59
C HIS A 231 15.64 6.11 -1.49
N LEU A 232 16.54 5.21 -1.08
CA LEU A 232 17.63 5.48 -0.11
C LEU A 232 19.00 5.39 -0.76
N ILE A 233 19.11 5.83 -2.02
CA ILE A 233 20.39 5.87 -2.74
C ILE A 233 21.42 6.63 -1.88
N LEU A 234 22.33 5.85 -1.30
CA LEU A 234 23.72 6.19 -1.09
C LEU A 234 24.41 6.24 -2.45
#